data_AF-A0A971S829-F1
#
_entry.id   AF-A0A971S829-F1
#
_cell.length_a   1.000
_cell.length_b   1.000
_cell.length_c   1.000
_cell.angle_alpha   90.00
_cell.angle_beta   90.00
_cell.angle_gamma   90.00
#
_symmetry.space_group_name_H-M   'P 1'
#
loop_
_entity.id
_entity.type
_entity.pdbx_description
1 polymer ?
#
loop_
_entity_poly.entity_id
_entity_poly.type
_entity_poly.pdbx_seq_one_letter_code
_entity_poly.pdbx_strand_id
1 'polypeptide(L)'
;MINKIDRIKYSVQEVCEAVSAILSVDVTVVNTNLERIAATGKYRSEIGARLPDGCYYSMILENGKLNNLDNLVEKEKCKNCKSVNECEELATVGYPIIS
;
A
#
# COMPACT_ATOMS: atom_id res chain seq x y z
N MET A 1 -5.76 -18.69 -1.58
CA MET A 1 -5.68 -18.25 -2.98
C MET A 1 -4.27 -17.73 -3.20
N ILE A 2 -3.57 -18.08 -4.29
CA ILE A 2 -2.21 -17.55 -4.55
C ILE A 2 -2.38 -16.20 -5.24
N ASN A 3 -1.86 -15.11 -4.65
CA ASN A 3 -1.98 -13.79 -5.25
C ASN A 3 -1.06 -13.73 -6.48
N LYS A 4 -1.61 -13.34 -7.64
CA LYS A 4 -0.85 -13.29 -8.91
C LYS A 4 0.41 -12.42 -8.79
N ILE A 5 0.29 -11.30 -8.08
CA ILE A 5 1.35 -10.31 -7.92
C ILE A 5 2.55 -10.84 -7.11
N ASP A 6 2.34 -11.81 -6.21
CA ASP A 6 3.42 -12.41 -5.42
C ASP A 6 4.45 -13.12 -6.31
N ARG A 7 4.03 -13.62 -7.50
CA ARG A 7 4.90 -14.31 -8.46
C ARG A 7 5.92 -13.39 -9.13
N ILE A 8 5.65 -12.09 -9.14
CA ILE A 8 6.49 -11.07 -9.79
C ILE A 8 7.06 -10.07 -8.78
N LYS A 9 7.07 -10.40 -7.49
CA LYS A 9 7.49 -9.50 -6.40
C LYS A 9 8.85 -8.83 -6.60
N TYR A 10 9.81 -9.50 -7.24
CA TYR A 10 11.13 -8.91 -7.53
C TYR A 10 11.02 -7.78 -8.57
N SER A 11 10.26 -7.98 -9.64
CA SER A 11 10.00 -6.92 -10.63
C SER A 11 9.17 -5.78 -10.03
N VAL A 12 8.21 -6.10 -9.14
CA VAL A 12 7.46 -5.07 -8.41
C VAL A 12 8.41 -4.24 -7.54
N GLN A 13 9.37 -4.88 -6.86
CA GLN A 13 10.39 -4.18 -6.08
C GLN A 13 11.23 -3.23 -6.94
N GLU A 14 11.69 -3.67 -8.11
CA GLU A 14 12.43 -2.82 -9.05
C GLU A 14 11.61 -1.58 -9.48
N VAL A 15 10.31 -1.75 -9.71
CA VAL A 15 9.40 -0.63 -10.01
C VAL A 15 9.27 0.30 -8.80
N CYS A 16 9.15 -0.23 -7.58
CA CYS A 16 9.11 0.59 -6.36
C CYS A 16 10.38 1.44 -6.22
N GLU A 17 11.57 0.87 -6.45
CA GLU A 17 12.83 1.63 -6.44
C GLU A 17 12.83 2.76 -7.47
N ALA A 18 12.42 2.46 -8.70
CA ALA A 18 12.39 3.44 -9.78
C ALA A 18 11.46 4.62 -9.48
N VAL A 19 10.25 4.34 -8.97
CA VAL A 19 9.29 5.39 -8.59
C VAL A 19 9.81 6.20 -7.41
N SER A 20 10.38 5.54 -6.39
CA SER A 20 10.93 6.19 -5.21
C SER A 20 12.08 7.13 -5.57
N ALA A 21 12.96 6.72 -6.49
CA ALA A 21 14.07 7.52 -6.98
C ALA A 21 13.62 8.80 -7.73
N ILE A 22 12.49 8.77 -8.43
CA ILE A 22 11.98 9.92 -9.20
C ILE A 22 11.19 10.87 -8.29
N LEU A 23 10.33 10.33 -7.45
CA LEU A 23 9.38 11.13 -6.66
C LEU A 23 9.91 11.51 -5.27
N SER A 24 11.01 10.90 -4.82
CA SER A 24 11.56 11.08 -3.47
C SER A 24 10.53 10.79 -2.37
N VAL A 25 9.74 9.73 -2.55
CA VAL A 25 8.75 9.23 -1.58
C VAL A 25 8.96 7.75 -1.32
N ASP A 26 8.48 7.28 -0.15
CA ASP A 26 8.41 5.87 0.16
C ASP A 26 7.28 5.21 -0.65
N VAL A 27 7.58 4.11 -1.31
CA VAL A 27 6.64 3.38 -2.17
C VAL A 27 6.44 1.98 -1.59
N THR A 28 5.20 1.50 -1.55
CA THR A 28 4.86 0.16 -1.07
C THR A 28 3.78 -0.46 -1.95
N VAL A 29 3.87 -1.78 -2.16
CA VAL A 29 2.83 -2.58 -2.82
C VAL A 29 2.38 -3.69 -1.89
N VAL A 30 1.06 -3.84 -1.79
CA VAL A 30 0.41 -4.83 -0.94
C VAL A 30 -0.42 -5.78 -1.80
N ASN A 31 -0.45 -7.07 -1.42
CA ASN A 31 -1.31 -8.05 -2.08
C ASN A 31 -2.73 -8.04 -1.46
N THR A 32 -3.63 -8.86 -2.01
CA THR A 32 -5.02 -8.94 -1.55
C THR A 32 -5.20 -9.53 -0.15
N ASN A 33 -4.16 -10.10 0.45
CA ASN A 33 -4.16 -10.53 1.85
C ASN A 33 -3.71 -9.43 2.82
N LEU A 34 -3.48 -8.20 2.32
CA LEU A 34 -2.86 -7.09 3.03
C LEU A 34 -1.42 -7.36 3.45
N GLU A 35 -0.69 -8.20 2.71
CA GLU A 35 0.74 -8.42 2.96
C GLU A 35 1.55 -7.50 2.05
N ARG A 36 2.55 -6.83 2.64
CA ARG A 36 3.50 -5.99 1.89
C ARG A 36 4.45 -6.87 1.09
N ILE A 37 4.41 -6.78 -0.23
CA ILE A 37 5.22 -7.64 -1.11
C ILE A 37 6.44 -6.96 -1.68
N ALA A 38 6.45 -5.62 -1.71
CA ALA A 38 7.55 -4.81 -2.19
C ALA A 38 7.48 -3.42 -1.53
N ALA A 39 8.62 -2.84 -1.19
CA ALA A 39 8.67 -1.52 -0.57
C ALA A 39 10.06 -0.84 -0.62
N THR A 40 10.05 0.48 -0.53
CA THR A 40 11.25 1.32 -0.36
C THR A 40 11.25 2.05 0.98
N GLY A 41 12.36 2.75 1.27
CA GLY A 41 12.50 3.61 2.43
C GLY A 41 12.20 2.90 3.75
N LYS A 42 11.41 3.54 4.62
CA LYS A 42 11.15 3.01 5.98
C LYS A 42 10.41 1.67 5.99
N TYR A 43 9.63 1.38 4.94
CA TYR A 43 8.84 0.16 4.83
C TYR A 43 9.62 -1.04 4.28
N ARG A 44 10.88 -0.86 3.86
CA ARG A 44 11.70 -1.94 3.29
C ARG A 44 11.91 -3.10 4.26
N SER A 45 12.11 -2.80 5.55
CA SER A 45 12.23 -3.81 6.60
C SER A 45 10.92 -4.51 6.94
N GLU A 46 9.79 -3.99 6.44
CA GLU A 46 8.45 -4.54 6.69
C GLU A 46 7.91 -5.35 5.50
N ILE A 47 8.74 -5.70 4.52
CA ILE A 47 8.34 -6.62 3.45
C ILE A 47 8.03 -7.99 4.06
N GLY A 48 6.87 -8.55 3.72
CA GLY A 48 6.30 -9.75 4.30
C GLY A 48 5.40 -9.50 5.52
N ALA A 49 5.40 -8.28 6.08
CA ALA A 49 4.49 -7.93 7.16
C ALA A 49 3.05 -7.75 6.63
N ARG A 50 2.09 -8.16 7.44
CA ARG A 50 0.67 -7.91 7.19
C ARG A 50 0.25 -6.56 7.76
N LEU A 51 -0.45 -5.77 6.96
CA LEU A 51 -0.97 -4.47 7.36
C LEU A 51 -2.17 -4.62 8.32
N PRO A 52 -2.44 -3.61 9.16
CA PRO A 52 -3.59 -3.62 10.06
C PRO A 52 -4.92 -3.70 9.31
N ASP A 53 -5.89 -4.43 9.88
CA ASP A 53 -7.25 -4.46 9.31
C ASP A 53 -7.89 -3.06 9.38
N GLY A 54 -8.71 -2.74 8.37
CA GLY A 54 -9.41 -1.44 8.28
C GLY A 54 -8.51 -0.28 7.89
N CYS A 55 -7.26 -0.53 7.49
CA CYS A 55 -6.37 0.48 6.95
C CYS A 55 -6.83 0.96 5.57
N TYR A 56 -6.30 2.10 5.13
CA TYR A 56 -6.64 2.70 3.84
C TYR A 56 -6.48 1.72 2.65
N TYR A 57 -5.48 0.84 2.69
CA TYR A 57 -5.24 -0.17 1.68
C TYR A 57 -6.37 -1.20 1.57
N SER A 58 -6.99 -1.61 2.69
CA SER A 58 -8.12 -2.54 2.65
C SER A 58 -9.32 -1.92 1.96
N MET A 59 -9.55 -0.62 2.18
CA MET A 59 -10.63 0.13 1.53
C MET A 59 -10.41 0.24 0.01
N ILE A 60 -9.17 0.43 -0.45
CA ILE A 60 -8.86 0.45 -1.89
C ILE A 60 -9.18 -0.90 -2.53
N LEU A 61 -8.77 -1.99 -1.89
CA LEU A 61 -9.00 -3.35 -2.37
C LEU A 61 -10.48 -3.72 -2.40
N GLU A 62 -11.26 -3.30 -1.39
CA GLU A 62 -12.70 -3.54 -1.30
C GLU A 62 -13.49 -2.73 -2.34
N ASN A 63 -13.15 -1.45 -2.52
CA ASN A 63 -13.94 -0.57 -3.37
C ASN A 63 -13.60 -0.69 -4.85
N GLY A 64 -12.38 -1.11 -5.20
CA GLY A 64 -11.94 -1.38 -6.58
C GLY A 64 -12.09 -0.23 -7.59
N LYS A 65 -12.46 0.98 -7.13
CA LYS A 65 -12.85 2.10 -7.98
C LYS A 65 -11.81 3.21 -7.93
N LEU A 66 -11.39 3.64 -9.11
CA LEU A 66 -10.46 4.73 -9.42
C LEU A 66 -11.05 6.14 -9.20
N ASN A 67 -12.08 6.30 -8.37
CA ASN A 67 -12.84 7.55 -8.32
C ASN A 67 -12.04 8.66 -7.61
N ASN A 68 -11.23 9.35 -8.42
CA ASN A 68 -10.89 10.77 -8.47
C ASN A 68 -10.79 11.54 -7.15
N LEU A 69 -9.61 12.12 -6.89
CA LEU A 69 -9.30 13.09 -5.83
C LEU A 69 -9.45 12.61 -4.37
N ASP A 70 -10.13 11.49 -4.14
CA ASP A 70 -10.36 10.89 -2.82
C ASP A 70 -9.25 9.92 -2.36
N ASN A 71 -8.13 9.82 -3.09
CA ASN A 71 -7.08 8.86 -2.77
C ASN A 71 -5.98 9.38 -1.84
N LEU A 72 -6.19 10.54 -1.23
CA LEU A 72 -5.36 11.02 -0.14
C LEU A 72 -5.87 10.44 1.18
N VAL A 73 -4.96 9.91 1.99
CA VAL A 73 -5.25 9.56 3.37
C VAL A 73 -5.65 10.84 4.13
N GLU A 74 -6.94 10.97 4.41
CA GLU A 74 -7.47 11.86 5.42
C GLU A 74 -7.69 11.05 6.71
N LYS A 75 -7.51 11.66 7.89
CA LYS A 75 -7.72 10.98 9.18
C LYS A 75 -9.08 10.24 9.26
N GLU A 76 -10.11 10.79 8.61
CA GLU A 76 -11.44 10.17 8.52
C GLU A 76 -11.46 8.82 7.79
N LYS A 77 -10.60 8.61 6.79
CA LYS A 77 -10.50 7.34 6.05
C LYS A 77 -9.77 6.26 6.85
N CYS A 78 -8.96 6.64 7.84
CA CYS A 78 -8.26 5.71 8.71
C CYS A 78 -8.93 5.52 10.09
N LYS A 79 -10.10 6.10 10.35
CA LYS A 79 -10.75 6.03 11.68
C LYS A 79 -11.06 4.62 12.16
N ASN A 80 -11.23 3.69 11.23
CA ASN A 80 -11.49 2.27 11.52
C ASN A 80 -10.21 1.41 11.47
N CYS A 81 -9.04 2.02 11.23
CA CYS A 81 -7.77 1.31 11.20
C CYS A 81 -7.35 0.93 12.62
N LYS A 82 -7.00 -0.34 12.83
CA LYS A 82 -6.54 -0.84 14.14
C LYS A 82 -5.28 -0.15 14.66
N SER A 83 -4.51 0.49 13.79
CA SER A 83 -3.25 1.17 14.13
C SER A 83 -3.33 2.69 13.96
N VAL A 84 -4.53 3.30 13.95
CA VAL A 84 -4.69 4.74 13.69
C VAL A 84 -3.90 5.64 14.65
N ASN A 85 -3.68 5.21 15.90
CA ASN A 85 -2.95 5.98 16.92
C ASN A 85 -1.42 5.89 16.78
N GLU A 86 -0.92 4.89 16.05
CA GLU A 86 0.50 4.60 15.88
C GLU A 86 0.94 4.76 14.42
N CYS A 87 0.01 5.16 13.54
CA CYS A 87 0.25 5.29 12.12
C CYS A 87 1.10 6.53 11.84
N GLU A 88 2.30 6.31 11.28
CA GLU A 88 3.21 7.36 10.87
C GLU A 88 3.02 7.81 9.41
N GLU A 89 2.02 7.28 8.70
CA GLU A 89 1.68 7.75 7.34
C GLU A 89 1.02 9.13 7.41
N LEU A 90 1.73 10.15 6.94
CA LEU A 90 1.20 11.52 6.89
C LEU A 90 0.23 11.73 5.73
N ALA A 91 0.56 11.17 4.58
CA ALA A 91 -0.26 11.19 3.38
C ALA A 91 0.17 10.02 2.50
N THR A 92 -0.81 9.29 1.95
CA THR A 92 -0.59 8.19 1.02
C THR A 92 -1.47 8.40 -0.19
N VAL A 93 -0.93 8.12 -1.38
CA VAL A 93 -1.68 8.01 -2.63
C VAL A 93 -1.71 6.54 -3.01
N GLY A 94 -2.90 5.93 -2.99
CA GLY A 94 -3.07 4.51 -3.30
C GLY A 94 -3.86 4.27 -4.58
N TYR A 95 -3.47 3.23 -5.32
CA TYR A 95 -4.16 2.79 -6.54
C TYR A 95 -4.29 1.26 -6.57
N PRO A 96 -5.46 0.71 -6.94
CA PRO A 96 -5.62 -0.72 -7.10
C PRO A 96 -4.88 -1.20 -8.36
N ILE A 97 -4.14 -2.31 -8.24
CA ILE A 97 -3.54 -3.00 -9.39
C ILE A 97 -4.55 -4.05 -9.88
N ILE A 98 -5.16 -3.81 -11.04
CA ILE A 98 -6.22 -4.66 -11.59
C ILE A 98 -5.59 -5.67 -12.57
N SER A 99 -5.83 -6.98 -12.37
CA SER A 99 -5.26 -8.08 -13.18
C SER A 99 -6.18 -9.28 -13.35
#